data_AF-A0A7L1Q9L7-F1
#
_entry.id   AF-A0A7L1Q9L7-F1
#
_cell.length_a   1.000
_cell.length_b   1.000
_cell.length_c   1.000
_cell.angle_alpha   90.00
_cell.angle_beta   90.00
_cell.angle_gamma   90.00
#
_symmetry.space_group_name_H-M   'P 1'
#
loop_
_entity.id
_entity.type
_entity.pdbx_description
1 polymer ?
#
loop_
_entity_poly.entity_id
_entity_poly.type
_entity_poly.pdbx_seq_one_letter_code
_entity_poly.pdbx_strand_id
1 'polypeptide(L)'
;PPGPIAIPLVGNLLQINPWNLPESLKKLSEKYGPVFTVHLGPQKVVVLYGYDVVKEALVDQGDDFSGRGILPLIKKLFQGTGIVTSNGETWKQLRRFTISTLRDFGMGKKGIEERIQEEARFLVERLKNTHERPLNPGNFLVHAVSNIICSIVFGDRFDYEDKKFL
;
A
#
# COMPACT_ATOMS: atom_id res chain seq x y z
N PRO A 1 26.01 -0.19 -0.69
CA PRO A 1 25.89 1.30 -0.67
C PRO A 1 26.37 1.88 0.67
N PRO A 2 26.89 3.12 0.70
CA PRO A 2 27.30 3.80 1.95
C PRO A 2 26.11 4.02 2.88
N GLY A 3 26.34 4.41 4.14
CA GLY A 3 25.26 4.68 5.08
C GLY A 3 25.75 5.06 6.48
N PRO A 4 24.84 5.48 7.36
CA PRO A 4 25.17 5.78 8.74
C PRO A 4 25.63 4.54 9.51
N ILE A 5 26.56 4.73 10.45
CA ILE A 5 27.07 3.65 11.30
C ILE A 5 25.92 3.09 12.14
N ALA A 6 25.71 1.78 12.02
CA ALA A 6 24.67 1.05 12.75
C ALA A 6 25.11 0.79 14.19
N ILE A 7 24.21 1.09 15.14
CA ILE A 7 24.40 0.76 16.55
C ILE A 7 24.03 -0.73 16.74
N PRO A 8 24.80 -1.51 17.51
CA PRO A 8 24.46 -2.91 17.79
C PRO A 8 23.01 -3.07 18.26
N LEU A 9 22.34 -4.13 17.79
CA LEU A 9 20.93 -4.49 18.06
C LEU A 9 19.88 -3.55 17.46
N VAL A 10 19.99 -2.23 17.65
CA VAL A 10 18.97 -1.25 17.23
C VAL A 10 19.20 -0.69 15.82
N GLY A 11 20.38 -0.89 15.24
CA GLY A 11 20.71 -0.40 13.90
C GLY A 11 20.74 1.13 13.85
N ASN A 12 20.03 1.71 12.89
CA ASN A 12 19.90 3.15 12.68
C ASN A 12 18.57 3.71 13.20
N LEU A 13 17.80 2.95 14.01
CA LEU A 13 16.51 3.40 14.54
C LEU A 13 16.59 4.69 15.37
N LEU A 14 17.72 4.94 16.04
CA LEU A 14 17.95 6.18 16.79
C LEU A 14 18.35 7.37 15.91
N GLN A 15 18.78 7.09 14.67
CA GLN A 15 19.23 8.09 13.70
C GLN A 15 18.14 8.43 12.67
N ILE A 16 17.01 7.73 12.72
CA ILE A 16 15.85 7.90 11.82
C ILE A 16 14.65 8.28 12.69
N ASN A 17 14.00 9.39 12.39
CA ASN A 17 12.75 9.73 13.07
C ASN A 17 11.59 8.93 12.45
N PRO A 18 10.98 7.96 13.16
CA PRO A 18 9.90 7.15 12.60
C PRO A 18 8.63 7.97 12.30
N TRP A 19 8.43 9.10 13.00
CA TRP A 19 7.29 9.99 12.79
C TRP A 19 7.45 10.90 11.57
N ASN A 20 8.68 11.06 11.08
CA ASN A 20 8.97 11.80 9.86
C ASN A 20 10.07 11.10 9.07
N LEU A 21 9.73 9.89 8.62
CA LEU A 21 10.61 9.05 7.82
C LEU A 21 11.01 9.72 6.49
N PRO A 22 10.12 10.37 5.72
CA PRO A 22 10.50 11.01 4.45
C PRO A 22 11.61 12.05 4.61
N GLU A 23 11.51 12.91 5.62
CA GLU A 23 12.51 13.94 5.90
C GLU A 23 13.84 13.32 6.37
N SER A 24 13.77 12.27 7.20
CA SER A 24 14.97 11.55 7.66
C SER A 24 15.71 10.90 6.50
N LEU A 25 14.99 10.25 5.58
CA LEU A 25 15.57 9.62 4.39
C LEU A 25 16.13 10.67 3.42
N LYS A 26 15.48 11.82 3.27
CA LYS A 26 15.99 12.95 2.49
C LYS A 26 17.36 13.41 2.99
N LYS A 27 17.49 13.71 4.29
CA LYS A 27 18.77 14.13 4.90
C LYS A 27 19.88 13.08 4.73
N LEU A 28 19.55 11.80 4.83
CA LEU A 28 20.52 10.72 4.59
C LEU A 28 20.92 10.67 3.11
N SER A 29 19.99 10.88 2.18
CA SER A 29 20.30 10.93 0.75
C SER A 29 21.23 12.10 0.38
N GLU A 30 21.05 13.27 1.00
CA GLU A 30 21.93 14.43 0.81
C GLU A 30 23.35 14.16 1.31
N LYS A 31 23.51 13.35 2.35
CA LYS A 31 24.82 13.03 2.96
C LYS A 31 25.52 11.84 2.32
N TYR A 32 24.78 10.78 1.95
CA TYR A 32 25.35 9.50 1.51
C TYR A 32 25.10 9.22 0.02
N GLY A 33 24.38 10.11 -0.67
CA GLY A 33 23.97 9.95 -2.06
C GLY A 33 22.62 9.24 -2.20
N PRO A 34 22.12 9.13 -3.45
CA PRO A 34 20.76 8.65 -3.75
C PRO A 34 20.55 7.16 -3.45
N VAL A 35 21.63 6.38 -3.28
CA VAL A 35 21.57 4.96 -2.91
C VAL A 35 22.38 4.75 -1.65
N PHE A 36 21.72 4.42 -0.55
CA PHE A 36 22.35 4.25 0.76
C PHE A 36 21.76 3.09 1.55
N THR A 37 22.46 2.65 2.59
CA THR A 37 22.05 1.53 3.44
C THR A 37 21.63 2.04 4.81
N VAL A 38 20.50 1.57 5.31
CA VAL A 38 20.08 1.72 6.71
C VAL A 38 19.80 0.36 7.33
N HIS A 39 19.92 0.27 8.64
CA HIS A 39 19.66 -0.93 9.43
C HIS A 39 18.45 -0.66 10.32
N LEU A 40 17.37 -1.40 10.11
CA LEU A 40 16.18 -1.37 10.95
C LEU A 40 16.29 -2.51 11.97
N GLY A 41 16.90 -2.21 13.12
CA GLY A 41 17.34 -3.26 14.05
C GLY A 41 18.37 -4.19 13.37
N PRO A 42 18.15 -5.51 13.34
CA PRO A 42 19.05 -6.45 12.67
C PRO A 42 18.88 -6.47 11.13
N GLN A 43 17.83 -5.84 10.59
CA GLN A 43 17.49 -5.92 9.17
C GLN A 43 18.21 -4.85 8.36
N LYS A 44 19.07 -5.27 7.43
CA LYS A 44 19.71 -4.38 6.46
C LYS A 44 18.73 -4.00 5.34
N VAL A 45 18.59 -2.72 5.06
CA VAL A 45 17.70 -2.15 4.05
C VAL A 45 18.49 -1.21 3.15
N VAL A 46 18.41 -1.41 1.84
CA VAL A 46 18.92 -0.45 0.85
C VAL A 46 17.80 0.51 0.50
N VAL A 47 18.08 1.81 0.61
CA VAL A 47 17.14 2.88 0.26
C VAL A 47 17.55 3.43 -1.11
N LEU A 48 16.56 3.53 -1.99
CA LEU A 48 16.66 4.19 -3.28
C LEU A 48 15.90 5.51 -3.19
N TYR A 49 16.60 6.62 -3.39
CA TYR A 49 16.07 7.96 -3.22
C TYR A 49 16.29 8.81 -4.47
N GLY A 50 15.20 9.25 -5.09
CA GLY A 50 15.22 10.03 -6.34
C GLY A 50 14.68 9.26 -7.53
N TYR A 51 14.21 9.99 -8.54
CA TYR A 51 13.53 9.40 -9.71
C TYR A 51 14.43 8.43 -10.48
N ASP A 52 15.64 8.85 -10.84
CA ASP A 52 16.52 8.08 -11.73
C ASP A 52 16.88 6.71 -11.12
N VAL A 53 17.30 6.69 -9.85
CA VAL A 53 17.68 5.45 -9.16
C VAL A 53 16.48 4.53 -8.88
N VAL A 54 15.29 5.09 -8.66
CA VAL A 54 14.07 4.31 -8.46
C VAL A 54 13.62 3.71 -9.80
N LYS A 55 13.68 4.47 -10.88
CA LYS A 55 13.38 3.98 -12.23
C LYS A 55 14.36 2.89 -12.64
N GLU A 56 15.66 3.13 -12.46
CA GLU A 56 16.71 2.17 -12.85
C GLU A 56 16.49 0.83 -12.14
N ALA A 57 16.27 0.85 -10.82
CA ALA A 57 16.08 -0.39 -10.07
C ALA A 57 14.74 -1.07 -10.33
N LEU A 58 13.62 -0.33 -10.27
CA LEU A 58 12.28 -0.94 -10.29
C LEU A 58 11.70 -1.14 -11.69
N VAL A 59 12.28 -0.51 -12.72
CA VAL A 59 11.83 -0.61 -14.11
C VAL A 59 12.93 -1.23 -14.97
N ASP A 60 14.09 -0.59 -15.06
CA ASP A 60 15.14 -1.02 -15.99
C ASP A 60 15.78 -2.35 -15.54
N GLN A 61 15.87 -2.58 -14.22
CA GLN A 61 16.29 -3.83 -13.58
C GLN A 61 15.13 -4.53 -12.85
N GLY A 62 13.89 -4.35 -13.35
CA GLY A 62 12.67 -4.74 -12.64
C GLY A 62 12.59 -6.22 -12.24
N ASP A 63 13.21 -7.13 -12.99
CA ASP A 63 13.26 -8.56 -12.65
C ASP A 63 14.08 -8.82 -11.38
N ASP A 64 15.23 -8.16 -11.23
CA ASP A 64 16.12 -8.30 -10.07
C ASP A 64 15.53 -7.70 -8.79
N PHE A 65 14.74 -6.62 -8.94
CA PHE A 65 14.07 -5.93 -7.83
C PHE A 65 12.59 -6.30 -7.67
N SER A 66 12.11 -7.35 -8.35
CA SER A 66 10.71 -7.78 -8.30
C SER A 66 10.28 -8.39 -6.96
N GLY A 67 11.25 -8.80 -6.13
CA GLY A 67 11.03 -9.46 -4.85
C GLY A 67 10.24 -8.61 -3.83
N ARG A 68 9.42 -9.28 -3.03
CA ARG A 68 8.68 -8.66 -1.91
C ARG A 68 9.52 -8.72 -0.64
N GLY A 69 9.86 -7.54 -0.14
CA GLY A 69 10.58 -7.37 1.11
C GLY A 69 9.81 -7.97 2.30
N ILE A 70 10.55 -8.60 3.20
CA ILE A 70 9.97 -9.24 4.38
C ILE A 70 10.13 -8.31 5.57
N LEU A 71 9.04 -7.64 5.96
CA LEU A 71 8.96 -6.99 7.28
C LEU A 71 8.48 -8.02 8.31
N PRO A 72 9.10 -8.15 9.50
CA PRO A 72 8.75 -9.16 10.49
C PRO A 72 7.26 -9.17 10.87
N LEU A 73 6.65 -7.99 10.98
CA LEU A 73 5.22 -7.85 11.28
C LEU A 73 4.34 -8.41 10.16
N ILE A 74 4.64 -8.04 8.90
CA ILE A 74 3.93 -8.53 7.71
C ILE A 74 4.09 -10.04 7.59
N LYS A 75 5.30 -10.57 7.84
CA LYS A 75 5.56 -12.01 7.84
C LYS A 75 4.71 -12.74 8.88
N LYS A 76 4.56 -12.19 10.09
CA LYS A 76 3.78 -12.84 11.16
C LYS A 76 2.28 -12.89 10.83
N LEU A 77 1.75 -11.83 10.22
CA LEU A 77 0.33 -11.72 9.88
C LEU A 77 -0.04 -12.56 8.65
N PHE A 78 0.75 -12.48 7.59
CA PHE A 78 0.41 -13.07 6.28
C PHE A 78 1.17 -14.35 5.97
N GLN A 79 2.23 -14.67 6.72
CA GLN A 79 3.05 -15.89 6.54
C GLN A 79 3.60 -16.08 5.11
N GLY A 80 3.76 -14.98 4.36
CA GLY A 80 4.19 -15.03 2.96
C GLY A 80 3.12 -15.48 1.97
N THR A 81 1.85 -15.46 2.38
CA THR A 81 0.70 -15.83 1.53
C THR A 81 0.03 -14.61 0.91
N GLY A 82 -0.75 -14.84 -0.15
CA GLY A 82 -1.50 -13.80 -0.85
C GLY A 82 -0.66 -12.96 -1.82
N ILE A 83 -1.34 -12.19 -2.66
CA ILE A 83 -0.76 -11.44 -3.78
C ILE A 83 0.23 -10.33 -3.35
N VAL A 84 0.10 -9.79 -2.14
CA VAL A 84 0.93 -8.67 -1.66
C VAL A 84 2.26 -9.15 -1.08
N THR A 85 2.29 -10.31 -0.39
CA THR A 85 3.44 -10.74 0.42
C THR A 85 4.16 -11.98 -0.10
N SER A 86 3.55 -12.73 -1.03
CA SER A 86 4.18 -13.89 -1.66
C SER A 86 5.30 -13.50 -2.63
N ASN A 87 6.18 -14.46 -2.93
CA ASN A 87 7.30 -14.34 -3.86
C ASN A 87 7.32 -15.50 -4.86
N GLY A 88 8.15 -15.41 -5.90
CA GLY A 88 8.39 -16.49 -6.85
C GLY A 88 7.16 -16.87 -7.67
N GLU A 89 7.01 -18.17 -7.96
CA GLU A 89 5.91 -18.65 -8.81
C GLU A 89 4.53 -18.46 -8.17
N THR A 90 4.42 -18.62 -6.85
CA THR A 90 3.17 -18.36 -6.12
C THR A 90 2.66 -16.94 -6.37
N TRP A 91 3.55 -15.94 -6.29
CA TRP A 91 3.19 -14.57 -6.59
C TRP A 91 2.78 -14.37 -8.05
N LYS A 92 3.53 -14.94 -8.99
CA LYS A 92 3.22 -14.86 -10.43
C LYS A 92 1.85 -15.44 -10.74
N GLN A 93 1.51 -16.60 -10.19
CA GLN A 93 0.22 -17.25 -10.37
C GLN A 93 -0.93 -16.43 -9.77
N LEU A 94 -0.81 -16.03 -8.50
CA LEU A 94 -1.83 -15.23 -7.82
C LEU A 94 -2.05 -13.89 -8.53
N ARG A 95 -0.98 -13.21 -8.96
CA ARG A 95 -1.08 -11.94 -9.70
C ARG A 95 -1.80 -12.11 -11.03
N ARG A 96 -1.44 -13.11 -11.83
CA ARG A 96 -2.11 -13.38 -13.12
C ARG A 96 -3.59 -13.66 -12.91
N PHE A 97 -3.91 -14.53 -11.96
CA PHE A 97 -5.28 -14.87 -11.62
C PHE A 97 -6.07 -13.62 -11.19
N THR A 98 -5.62 -12.90 -10.15
CA THR A 98 -6.34 -11.74 -9.61
C THR A 98 -6.56 -10.65 -10.66
N ILE A 99 -5.57 -10.32 -11.49
CA ILE A 99 -5.73 -9.28 -12.52
C ILE A 99 -6.74 -9.72 -13.59
N SER A 100 -6.72 -10.99 -14.00
CA SER A 100 -7.72 -11.53 -14.93
C SER A 100 -9.11 -11.45 -14.33
N THR A 101 -9.28 -12.00 -13.13
CA THR A 101 -10.57 -12.05 -12.44
C THR A 101 -11.14 -10.65 -12.20
N LEU A 102 -10.32 -9.67 -11.79
CA LEU A 102 -10.77 -8.28 -11.63
C LEU A 102 -11.29 -7.68 -12.95
N ARG A 103 -10.61 -7.94 -14.08
CA ARG A 103 -11.07 -7.49 -15.40
C ARG A 103 -12.35 -8.20 -15.84
N ASP A 104 -12.52 -9.46 -15.47
CA ASP A 104 -13.74 -10.22 -15.75
C ASP A 104 -14.93 -9.66 -14.97
N PHE A 105 -14.71 -9.23 -13.73
CA PHE A 105 -15.68 -8.49 -12.91
C PHE A 105 -15.84 -7.00 -13.26
N GLY A 106 -15.27 -6.55 -14.38
CA GLY A 106 -15.53 -5.21 -14.91
C GLY A 106 -14.51 -4.13 -14.54
N MET A 107 -13.42 -4.45 -13.84
CA MET A 107 -12.33 -3.50 -13.59
C MET A 107 -11.78 -2.96 -14.91
N GLY A 108 -11.78 -1.63 -15.07
CA GLY A 108 -11.38 -0.95 -16.31
C GLY A 108 -12.42 -1.03 -17.45
N LYS A 109 -13.65 -1.45 -17.16
CA LYS A 109 -14.79 -1.47 -18.09
C LYS A 109 -15.96 -0.66 -17.52
N LYS A 110 -17.01 -0.46 -18.31
CA LYS A 110 -18.23 0.27 -17.90
C LYS A 110 -18.91 -0.30 -16.65
N GLY A 111 -18.83 -1.62 -16.43
CA GLY A 111 -19.46 -2.26 -15.27
C GLY A 111 -18.94 -1.74 -13.92
N ILE A 112 -17.64 -1.47 -13.77
CA ILE A 112 -17.14 -0.87 -12.52
C ILE A 112 -17.48 0.61 -12.42
N GLU A 113 -17.54 1.32 -13.55
CA GLU A 113 -17.95 2.73 -13.58
C GLU A 113 -19.37 2.89 -13.03
N GLU A 114 -20.30 2.02 -13.43
CA GLU A 114 -21.68 2.02 -12.94
C GLU A 114 -21.74 1.81 -11.42
N ARG A 115 -20.98 0.86 -10.88
CA ARG A 115 -20.86 0.62 -9.43
C ARG A 115 -20.26 1.81 -8.68
N ILE A 116 -19.26 2.48 -9.26
CA ILE A 116 -18.65 3.69 -8.69
C ILE A 116 -19.67 4.84 -8.67
N GLN A 117 -20.42 5.02 -9.77
CA GLN A 117 -21.47 6.05 -9.85
C GLN A 117 -22.60 5.79 -8.85
N GLU A 118 -22.99 4.53 -8.68
CA GLU A 118 -23.97 4.11 -7.68
C GLU A 118 -23.50 4.43 -6.25
N GLU A 119 -22.28 4.00 -5.88
CA GLU A 119 -21.75 4.26 -4.55
C GLU A 119 -21.53 5.77 -4.29
N ALA A 120 -21.18 6.54 -5.32
CA ALA A 120 -21.11 8.00 -5.24
C ALA A 120 -22.48 8.62 -4.95
N ARG A 121 -23.57 8.09 -5.51
CA ARG A 121 -24.94 8.56 -5.19
C ARG A 121 -25.27 8.28 -3.72
N PHE A 122 -24.97 7.08 -3.22
CA PHE A 122 -25.17 6.74 -1.80
C PHE A 122 -24.35 7.66 -0.87
N LEU A 123 -23.11 7.96 -1.22
CA LEU A 123 -22.27 8.88 -0.46
C LEU A 123 -22.88 10.30 -0.43
N VAL A 124 -23.34 10.81 -1.58
CA VAL A 124 -23.97 12.14 -1.67
C VAL A 124 -25.25 12.19 -0.83
N GLU A 125 -26.07 11.15 -0.87
CA GLU A 125 -27.28 11.06 -0.05
C GLU A 125 -26.95 11.06 1.45
N ARG A 126 -25.97 10.25 1.86
CA ARG A 126 -25.49 10.21 3.25
C ARG A 126 -24.99 11.58 3.72
N LEU A 127 -24.28 12.32 2.87
CA LEU A 127 -23.81 13.67 3.19
C LEU A 127 -24.96 14.68 3.28
N LYS A 128 -25.99 14.60 2.44
CA LYS A 128 -27.17 15.47 2.55
C LYS A 128 -27.90 15.26 3.88
N ASN A 129 -27.95 14.02 4.35
CA ASN A 129 -28.64 13.64 5.59
C ASN A 129 -27.90 14.08 6.87
N THR A 130 -26.72 14.70 6.77
CA THR A 130 -26.04 15.28 7.94
C THR A 130 -26.53 16.68 8.29
N HIS A 131 -27.45 17.25 7.50
CA HIS A 131 -28.08 18.55 7.75
C HIS A 131 -27.05 19.67 8.02
N GLU A 132 -25.99 19.73 7.22
CA GLU A 132 -24.93 20.75 7.28
C GLU A 132 -24.17 20.80 8.60
N ARG A 133 -24.30 19.76 9.44
CA ARG A 133 -23.53 19.68 10.69
C ARG A 133 -22.05 19.46 10.37
N PRO A 134 -21.14 20.09 11.12
CA PRO A 134 -19.72 19.77 11.05
C PRO A 134 -19.51 18.26 11.25
N LEU A 135 -18.81 17.62 10.32
CA LEU A 135 -18.55 16.20 10.34
C LEU A 135 -17.12 15.90 9.93
N ASN A 136 -16.60 14.75 10.35
CA ASN A 136 -15.36 14.19 9.83
C ASN A 136 -15.69 13.29 8.62
N PRO A 137 -15.29 13.65 7.38
CA PRO A 137 -15.64 12.89 6.19
C PRO A 137 -14.85 11.59 6.06
N GLY A 138 -13.82 11.36 6.88
CA GLY A 138 -12.94 10.21 6.79
C GLY A 138 -13.69 8.89 6.75
N ASN A 139 -14.58 8.63 7.71
CA ASN A 139 -15.35 7.39 7.75
C ASN A 139 -16.33 7.26 6.57
N PHE A 140 -16.90 8.36 6.11
CA PHE A 140 -17.85 8.36 4.99
C PHE A 140 -17.14 7.93 3.70
N LEU A 141 -15.95 8.48 3.46
CA LEU A 141 -15.11 8.14 2.31
C LEU A 141 -14.57 6.71 2.40
N VAL A 142 -14.13 6.28 3.58
CA VAL A 142 -13.64 4.90 3.80
C VAL A 142 -14.73 3.88 3.47
N HIS A 143 -15.96 4.09 3.95
CA HIS A 143 -17.09 3.22 3.61
C HIS A 143 -17.36 3.18 2.10
N ALA A 144 -17.48 4.35 1.46
CA ALA A 144 -17.77 4.43 0.03
C ALA A 144 -16.68 3.76 -0.82
N VAL A 145 -15.40 4.03 -0.55
CA VAL A 145 -14.28 3.41 -1.28
C VAL A 145 -14.22 1.91 -1.03
N SER A 146 -14.48 1.46 0.21
CA SER A 146 -14.48 0.04 0.55
C SER A 146 -15.62 -0.71 -0.14
N ASN A 147 -16.80 -0.10 -0.25
CA ASN A 147 -17.93 -0.73 -0.93
C ASN A 147 -17.68 -1.00 -2.41
N ILE A 148 -16.88 -0.18 -3.10
CA ILE A 148 -16.48 -0.45 -4.49
C ILE A 148 -15.79 -1.81 -4.57
N ILE A 149 -14.77 -2.06 -3.75
CA ILE A 149 -14.05 -3.34 -3.77
C ILE A 149 -14.87 -4.48 -3.15
N CYS A 150 -15.69 -4.23 -2.13
CA CYS A 150 -16.61 -5.22 -1.57
C CYS A 150 -17.59 -5.73 -2.63
N SER A 151 -18.14 -4.83 -3.45
CA SER A 151 -19.07 -5.21 -4.51
C SER A 151 -18.42 -6.10 -5.58
N ILE A 152 -17.10 -5.97 -5.79
CA ILE A 152 -16.34 -6.84 -6.69
C ILE A 152 -16.05 -8.19 -6.05
N VAL A 153 -15.56 -8.19 -4.80
CA VAL A 153 -15.02 -9.40 -4.14
C VAL A 153 -16.11 -10.25 -3.50
N PHE A 154 -17.10 -9.60 -2.85
CA PHE A 154 -18.23 -10.25 -2.19
C PHE A 154 -19.50 -10.27 -3.05
N GLY A 155 -19.49 -9.58 -4.19
CA GLY A 155 -20.61 -9.50 -5.13
C GLY A 155 -21.60 -8.37 -4.83
N ASP A 156 -21.58 -7.81 -3.62
CA ASP A 156 -22.52 -6.79 -3.17
C ASP A 156 -21.86 -5.74 -2.24
N ARG A 157 -22.53 -4.60 -2.08
CA ARG A 157 -22.14 -3.54 -1.14
C ARG A 157 -22.66 -3.85 0.27
N PHE A 158 -22.00 -3.28 1.27
CA PHE A 158 -22.47 -3.29 2.65
C PHE A 158 -23.28 -2.04 2.97
N ASP A 159 -24.21 -2.19 3.90
CA ASP A 159 -24.88 -1.06 4.50
C ASP A 159 -23.87 -0.23 5.31
N TYR A 160 -24.02 1.09 5.23
CA TYR A 160 -23.21 2.05 5.98
C TYR A 160 -23.43 2.03 7.49
N GLU A 161 -24.52 1.42 7.95
CA GLU A 161 -24.85 1.23 9.37
C GLU A 161 -24.51 -0.18 9.88
N ASP A 162 -24.00 -1.08 9.03
CA ASP A 162 -23.57 -2.39 9.47
C ASP A 162 -22.37 -2.27 10.42
N LYS A 163 -22.57 -2.65 11.69
CA LYS A 163 -21.53 -2.59 12.73
C LYS A 163 -20.36 -3.55 12.50
N LYS A 164 -20.51 -4.53 11.60
CA LYS A 164 -19.42 -5.41 11.17
C LYS A 164 -18.65 -4.84 9.99
N PHE A 165 -19.20 -3.81 9.34
CA PHE A 165 -18.54 -3.06 8.29
C PHE A 165 -17.75 -1.91 8.92
N LEU A 166 -16.42 -1.97 8.70
CA LEU A 166 -15.36 -1.01 9.09
C LEU A 166 -15.73 0.06 10.13
#